data_AF-A0A7S2E0K7-F1
#
_entry.id   AF-A0A7S2E0K7-F1
#
_cell.length_a   1.000
_cell.length_b   1.000
_cell.length_c   1.000
_cell.angle_alpha   90.00
_cell.angle_beta   90.00
_cell.angle_gamma   90.00
#
_symmetry.space_group_name_H-M   'P 1'
#
loop_
_entity.id
_entity.type
_entity.pdbx_description
1 polymer ?
#
loop_
_entity_poly.entity_id
_entity_poly.type
_entity_poly.pdbx_seq_one_letter_code
_entity_poly.pdbx_strand_id
1 'polypeptide(L)'
;PHTENDQGMSTHQWPGIPSKEFKGHLEVNYSEAQLSGYRWYDKHGVAPAYPFGYGLTYGSFSYSDLRVSARTITFTVSRETSRGCDTPQVYLAYPGASTDPAAPSKVLRFFQKVCNAGQTIVTHTFTDR
;
A
#
# COMPACT_ATOMS: atom_id res chain seq x y z
N PRO A 1 -26.63 -14.84 -10.24
CA PRO A 1 -25.28 -15.27 -10.67
C PRO A 1 -25.39 -16.62 -11.39
N HIS A 2 -24.81 -16.74 -12.60
CA HIS A 2 -24.96 -17.91 -13.45
C HIS A 2 -24.42 -19.18 -12.76
N THR A 3 -25.24 -20.23 -12.73
CA THR A 3 -24.93 -21.58 -12.18
C THR A 3 -23.73 -22.25 -12.84
N GLU A 4 -23.27 -21.75 -13.99
CA GLU A 4 -22.13 -22.28 -14.74
C GLU A 4 -20.77 -21.95 -14.11
N ASN A 5 -20.70 -20.98 -13.18
CA ASN A 5 -19.49 -20.63 -12.43
C ASN A 5 -19.49 -21.13 -10.98
N ASP A 6 -20.47 -21.97 -10.62
CA ASP A 6 -20.64 -22.44 -9.25
C ASP A 6 -19.66 -23.59 -8.99
N GLN A 7 -18.52 -23.30 -8.35
CA GLN A 7 -17.42 -24.26 -8.13
C GLN A 7 -17.73 -25.34 -7.09
N GLY A 8 -19.00 -25.67 -6.85
CA GLY A 8 -19.40 -26.65 -5.85
C GLY A 8 -18.83 -26.34 -4.46
N MET A 9 -18.72 -25.05 -4.12
CA MET A 9 -18.20 -24.62 -2.83
C MET A 9 -19.11 -25.13 -1.72
N SER A 10 -18.61 -26.06 -0.91
CA SER A 10 -19.29 -26.50 0.31
C SER A 10 -19.54 -25.32 1.23
N THR A 11 -20.53 -25.41 2.12
CA THR A 11 -20.83 -24.36 3.11
C THR A 11 -19.65 -24.00 4.01
N HIS A 12 -18.62 -24.86 4.10
CA HIS A 12 -17.35 -24.59 4.79
C HIS A 12 -16.39 -23.68 4.01
N GLN A 13 -16.60 -23.51 2.70
CA GLN A 13 -15.78 -22.68 1.81
C GLN A 13 -16.40 -21.30 1.58
N TRP A 14 -17.58 -21.04 2.15
CA TRP A 14 -18.24 -19.76 2.00
C TRP A 14 -17.53 -18.74 2.89
N PRO A 15 -17.32 -17.50 2.42
CA PRO A 15 -16.53 -16.50 3.13
C PRO A 15 -17.25 -15.92 4.37
N GLY A 16 -18.22 -16.61 4.97
CA GLY A 16 -18.97 -16.14 6.12
C GLY A 16 -19.54 -17.27 6.97
N ILE A 17 -19.70 -16.97 8.27
CA ILE A 17 -20.32 -17.85 9.26
C ILE A 17 -21.81 -17.49 9.43
N PRO A 18 -22.70 -18.44 9.76
CA PRO A 18 -24.09 -18.11 10.07
C PRO A 18 -24.18 -17.05 11.17
N SER A 19 -24.91 -15.97 10.91
CA SER A 19 -25.13 -14.90 11.87
C SER A 19 -25.85 -15.44 13.12
N LYS A 20 -25.36 -15.07 14.30
CA LYS A 20 -26.04 -15.36 15.57
C LYS A 20 -27.24 -14.43 15.82
N GLU A 21 -27.24 -13.26 15.17
CA GLU A 21 -28.20 -12.18 15.40
C GLU A 21 -29.31 -12.15 14.33
N PHE A 22 -28.97 -12.49 13.08
CA PHE A 22 -29.87 -12.44 11.91
C PHE A 22 -30.00 -13.83 11.26
N LYS A 23 -31.03 -14.59 11.66
CA LYS A 23 -31.30 -15.93 11.09
C LYS A 23 -31.44 -15.86 9.57
N GLY A 24 -30.69 -16.70 8.86
CA GLY A 24 -30.68 -16.76 7.39
C GLY A 24 -29.62 -15.87 6.73
N HIS A 25 -28.88 -15.09 7.51
CA HIS A 25 -27.78 -14.26 7.01
C HIS A 25 -26.41 -14.86 7.37
N LEU A 26 -25.41 -14.51 6.57
CA LEU A 26 -23.99 -14.85 6.80
C LEU A 26 -23.24 -13.60 7.23
N GLU A 27 -22.35 -13.77 8.19
CA GLU A 27 -21.48 -12.74 8.74
C GLU A 27 -20.03 -13.02 8.39
N VAL A 28 -19.32 -11.97 8.02
CA VAL A 28 -17.88 -11.99 7.77
C VAL A 28 -17.24 -11.02 8.73
N ASN A 29 -16.34 -11.52 9.57
CA ASN A 29 -15.62 -10.69 10.53
C ASN A 29 -14.23 -10.34 9.99
N TYR A 30 -14.05 -9.09 9.59
CA TYR A 30 -12.76 -8.54 9.16
C TYR A 30 -11.92 -8.14 10.38
N SER A 31 -11.48 -9.14 11.14
CA SER A 31 -10.68 -8.96 12.36
C SER A 31 -9.30 -8.32 12.10
N GLU A 32 -8.82 -8.38 10.86
CA GLU A 32 -7.59 -7.72 10.40
C GLU A 32 -7.70 -6.19 10.34
N ALA A 33 -8.90 -5.63 10.49
CA ALA A 33 -9.16 -4.20 10.47
C ALA A 33 -8.51 -3.51 9.24
N GLN A 34 -7.60 -2.57 9.44
CA GLN A 34 -6.89 -1.87 8.35
C GLN A 34 -5.65 -2.62 7.84
N LEU A 35 -5.29 -3.74 8.47
CA LEU A 35 -4.11 -4.53 8.21
C LEU A 35 -4.38 -5.58 7.14
N SER A 36 -4.61 -5.13 5.92
CA SER A 36 -4.71 -6.01 4.75
C SER A 36 -3.49 -5.83 3.85
N GLY A 37 -3.02 -6.94 3.27
CA GLY A 37 -1.89 -6.94 2.33
C GLY A 37 -0.59 -6.44 2.97
N TYR A 38 0.11 -5.50 2.31
CA TYR A 38 1.42 -5.00 2.76
C TYR A 38 1.40 -4.47 4.19
N ARG A 39 0.28 -3.85 4.61
CA ARG A 39 0.11 -3.32 5.96
C ARG A 39 0.20 -4.41 7.03
N TRP A 40 -0.32 -5.60 6.72
CA TRP A 40 -0.23 -6.75 7.60
C TRP A 40 1.21 -7.24 7.72
N TYR A 41 1.90 -7.41 6.59
CA TYR A 41 3.30 -7.85 6.55
C TYR A 41 4.21 -6.88 7.31
N ASP A 42 4.07 -5.58 7.06
CA ASP A 42 4.85 -4.54 7.73
C ASP A 42 4.56 -4.48 9.24
N LYS A 43 3.31 -4.72 9.67
CA LYS A 43 2.93 -4.71 11.08
C LYS A 43 3.48 -5.91 11.84
N HIS A 44 3.51 -7.07 11.21
CA HIS A 44 3.93 -8.34 11.83
C HIS A 44 5.42 -8.66 11.60
N GLY A 45 6.18 -7.78 10.93
CA GLY A 45 7.60 -7.99 10.65
C GLY A 45 7.85 -9.19 9.72
N VAL A 46 6.87 -9.57 8.91
CA VAL A 46 6.97 -10.71 7.98
C VAL A 46 7.58 -10.20 6.68
N ALA A 47 8.70 -10.77 6.26
CA ALA A 47 9.37 -10.40 5.01
C ALA A 47 8.75 -11.13 3.81
N PRO A 48 8.03 -10.43 2.90
CA PRO A 48 7.54 -11.04 1.67
C PRO A 48 8.68 -11.23 0.67
N ALA A 49 8.53 -12.20 -0.24
CA ALA A 49 9.49 -12.41 -1.33
C ALA A 49 9.60 -11.17 -2.24
N TYR A 50 8.47 -10.49 -2.48
CA TYR A 50 8.39 -9.23 -3.21
C TYR A 50 7.46 -8.28 -2.46
N PRO A 51 7.97 -7.21 -1.83
CA PRO A 51 7.13 -6.28 -1.09
C PRO A 51 6.27 -5.43 -2.03
N PHE A 52 5.19 -4.87 -1.50
CA PHE A 52 4.35 -3.94 -2.24
C PHE A 52 5.18 -2.73 -2.71
N GLY A 53 4.94 -2.31 -3.95
CA GLY A 53 5.67 -1.21 -4.58
C GLY A 53 7.08 -1.59 -5.06
N TYR A 54 7.52 -2.83 -4.91
CA TYR A 54 8.78 -3.31 -5.46
C TYR A 54 8.71 -3.46 -6.98
N GLY A 55 9.73 -2.97 -7.66
CA GLY A 55 9.88 -3.11 -9.10
C GLY A 55 11.32 -2.91 -9.51
N LEU A 56 11.86 -3.85 -10.29
CA LEU A 56 13.16 -3.69 -10.91
C LEU A 56 13.03 -2.81 -12.15
N THR A 57 14.04 -1.98 -12.37
CA THR A 57 14.14 -1.12 -13.55
C THR A 57 15.54 -1.27 -14.14
N TYR A 58 15.66 -1.10 -15.45
CA TYR A 58 16.95 -1.16 -16.15
C TYR A 58 17.81 0.10 -15.94
N GLY A 59 17.33 1.06 -15.14
CA GLY A 59 18.06 2.27 -14.80
C GLY A 59 18.47 2.36 -13.34
N SER A 60 19.36 3.29 -13.05
CA SER A 60 19.75 3.62 -11.67
C SER A 60 19.15 4.98 -11.31
N PHE A 61 18.53 5.04 -10.13
CA PHE A 61 17.87 6.23 -9.61
C PHE A 61 18.35 6.50 -8.19
N SER A 62 18.61 7.76 -7.89
CA SER A 62 18.97 8.23 -6.56
C SER A 62 18.03 9.33 -6.08
N TYR A 63 17.80 9.34 -4.78
CA TYR A 63 16.86 10.24 -4.12
C TYR A 63 17.62 11.17 -3.19
N SER A 64 17.36 12.47 -3.28
CA SER A 64 18.02 13.48 -2.44
C SER A 64 17.07 14.60 -2.03
N ASP A 65 17.55 15.46 -1.13
CA ASP A 65 16.91 16.73 -0.77
C ASP A 65 15.45 16.60 -0.32
N LEU A 66 15.14 15.54 0.43
CA LEU A 66 13.82 15.38 1.03
C LEU A 66 13.56 16.53 2.01
N ARG A 67 12.55 17.33 1.72
CA ARG A 67 12.06 18.44 2.54
C ARG A 67 10.58 18.26 2.79
N VAL A 68 10.18 18.51 4.03
CA VAL A 68 8.78 18.52 4.45
C VAL A 68 8.50 19.88 5.05
N SER A 69 7.52 20.60 4.51
CA SER A 69 7.06 21.89 4.99
C SER A 69 5.54 21.86 5.10
N ALA A 70 5.02 21.91 6.33
CA ALA A 70 3.61 21.72 6.64
C ALA A 70 3.05 20.44 5.97
N ARG A 71 2.25 20.59 4.91
CA ARG A 71 1.63 19.48 4.15
C ARG A 71 2.29 19.24 2.80
N THR A 72 3.36 19.94 2.50
CA THR A 72 4.08 19.83 1.24
C THR A 72 5.36 19.03 1.44
N ILE A 73 5.53 18.00 0.64
CA ILE A 73 6.76 17.23 0.51
C ILE A 73 7.42 17.56 -0.81
N THR A 74 8.73 17.79 -0.76
CA THR A 74 9.57 18.01 -1.94
C THR A 74 10.78 17.10 -1.85
N PHE A 75 11.16 16.46 -2.95
CA PHE A 75 12.37 15.65 -3.04
C PHE A 75 12.87 15.62 -4.48
N THR A 76 14.14 15.32 -4.65
CA THR A 76 14.78 15.22 -5.98
C THR A 76 14.97 13.76 -6.34
N VAL A 77 14.63 13.42 -7.58
CA VAL A 77 14.88 12.13 -8.20
C VAL A 77 15.90 12.33 -9.31
N SER A 78 17.08 11.75 -9.15
CA SER A 78 18.15 11.79 -10.14
C SER A 78 18.22 10.48 -10.89
N ARG A 79 18.12 10.54 -12.21
CA ARG A 79 18.32 9.37 -13.07
C ARG A 79 19.75 9.35 -13.59
N GLU A 80 20.48 8.30 -13.24
CA GLU A 80 21.90 8.16 -13.50
C GLU A 80 22.18 7.49 -14.86
N THR A 81 21.18 6.84 -15.45
CA THR A 81 21.33 6.11 -16.73
C THR A 81 20.38 6.61 -17.81
N SER A 82 20.66 6.27 -19.07
CA SER A 82 19.86 6.70 -20.22
C SER A 82 18.57 5.91 -20.46
N ARG A 83 18.28 4.86 -19.67
CA ARG A 83 17.08 4.00 -19.78
C ARG A 83 16.39 3.78 -18.43
N GLY A 84 15.12 3.38 -18.45
CA GLY A 84 14.32 3.12 -17.25
C GLY A 84 13.44 4.29 -16.81
N CYS A 85 12.43 3.95 -16.02
CA CYS A 85 11.62 4.86 -15.23
C CYS A 85 11.62 4.35 -13.79
N ASP A 86 11.41 5.24 -12.84
CA ASP A 86 11.18 4.90 -11.45
C ASP A 86 9.83 5.46 -10.99
N THR A 87 9.27 4.90 -9.93
CA THR A 87 8.02 5.37 -9.30
C THR A 87 8.29 5.68 -7.83
N PRO A 88 8.81 6.87 -7.53
CA PRO A 88 8.84 7.42 -6.18
C PRO A 88 7.52 7.20 -5.44
N GLN A 89 7.60 6.66 -4.23
CA GLN A 89 6.45 6.38 -3.37
C GLN A 89 6.66 7.00 -1.99
N VAL A 90 5.67 7.74 -1.51
CA VAL A 90 5.68 8.39 -0.20
C VAL A 90 4.68 7.66 0.71
N TYR A 91 5.20 7.19 1.82
CA TYR A 91 4.46 6.51 2.86
C TYR A 91 4.40 7.37 4.12
N LEU A 92 3.21 7.49 4.72
CA LEU A 92 3.02 8.21 5.99
C LEU A 92 2.58 7.22 7.07
N ALA A 93 3.02 7.46 8.30
CA ALA A 93 2.51 6.79 9.50
C ALA A 93 1.63 7.77 10.28
N TYR A 94 0.55 7.28 10.88
CA TYR A 94 -0.25 8.09 11.79
C TYR A 94 0.48 8.27 13.14
N PRO A 95 0.30 9.40 13.83
CA PRO A 95 0.75 9.54 15.21
C PRO A 95 0.16 8.41 16.07
N GLY A 96 1.00 7.68 16.80
CA GLY A 96 0.58 6.52 17.60
C GLY A 96 0.43 5.19 16.85
N ALA A 97 0.73 5.14 15.54
CA ALA A 97 0.68 3.88 14.77
C ALA A 97 1.63 2.78 15.32
N SER A 98 2.69 3.18 16.05
CA SER A 98 3.59 2.25 16.72
C SER A 98 2.96 1.57 17.94
N THR A 99 2.00 2.22 18.61
CA THR A 99 1.39 1.74 19.86
C THR A 99 0.03 1.09 19.66
N ASP A 100 -0.68 1.42 18.58
CA ASP A 100 -1.98 0.81 18.25
C ASP A 100 -1.78 -0.47 17.43
N PRO A 101 -2.15 -1.67 17.92
CA PRO A 101 -1.97 -2.93 17.20
C PRO A 101 -2.83 -3.03 15.93
N ALA A 102 -3.94 -2.30 15.82
CA ALA A 102 -4.82 -2.29 14.64
C ALA A 102 -4.38 -1.25 13.58
N ALA A 103 -3.52 -0.30 13.95
CA ALA A 103 -3.05 0.74 13.05
C ALA A 103 -1.91 0.26 12.14
N PRO A 104 -1.95 0.58 10.83
CA PRO A 104 -0.87 0.26 9.90
C PRO A 104 0.40 1.08 10.20
N SER A 105 1.56 0.42 10.17
CA SER A 105 2.87 1.06 10.43
C SER A 105 3.22 2.14 9.42
N LYS A 106 2.77 1.99 8.16
CA LYS A 106 2.93 2.98 7.10
C LYS A 106 1.82 2.80 6.06
N VAL A 107 1.42 3.90 5.42
CA VAL A 107 0.37 3.93 4.41
C VAL A 107 0.84 4.74 3.21
N LEU A 108 0.73 4.16 2.00
CA LEU A 108 1.00 4.88 0.76
C LEU A 108 0.06 6.08 0.61
N ARG A 109 0.61 7.26 0.35
CA ARG A 109 -0.13 8.52 0.22
C ARG A 109 0.13 9.24 -1.09
N PHE A 110 1.30 9.04 -1.69
CA PHE A 110 1.62 9.64 -2.96
C PHE A 110 2.56 8.75 -3.74
N PHE A 111 2.39 8.73 -5.06
CA PHE A 111 3.35 8.15 -5.99
C PHE A 111 3.33 8.92 -7.30
N GLN A 112 4.47 8.96 -7.98
CA GLN A 112 4.58 9.57 -9.30
C GLN A 112 5.61 8.81 -10.13
N LYS A 113 5.28 8.52 -11.39
CA LYS A 113 6.23 7.91 -12.32
C LYS A 113 7.16 8.98 -12.89
N VAL A 114 8.47 8.73 -12.82
CA VAL A 114 9.53 9.61 -13.31
C VAL A 114 10.35 8.86 -14.36
N CYS A 115 10.33 9.38 -15.59
CA CYS A 115 11.09 8.83 -16.73
C CYS A 115 12.04 9.87 -17.34
N ASN A 116 12.07 11.09 -16.82
CA ASN A 116 12.89 12.17 -17.38
C ASN A 116 14.37 11.86 -17.18
N ALA A 117 15.21 12.33 -18.11
CA ALA A 117 16.65 12.26 -17.94
C ALA A 117 17.12 13.34 -16.95
N GLY A 118 18.19 13.06 -16.21
CA GLY A 118 18.75 13.99 -15.23
C GLY A 118 17.93 14.10 -13.95
N GLN A 119 17.86 15.30 -13.38
CA GLN A 119 17.19 15.58 -12.11
C GLN A 119 15.74 16.01 -12.32
N THR A 120 14.84 15.40 -11.55
CA THR A 120 13.43 15.79 -11.47
C THR A 120 13.11 16.15 -10.03
N ILE A 121 12.71 17.40 -9.79
CA ILE A 121 12.19 17.83 -8.48
C ILE A 121 10.72 17.45 -8.44
N VAL A 122 10.36 16.60 -7.49
CA VAL A 122 8.99 16.17 -7.24
C VAL A 122 8.47 16.95 -6.04
N THR A 123 7.33 17.59 -6.19
CA THR A 123 6.63 18.30 -5.10
C THR A 123 5.19 17.84 -5.04
N HIS A 124 4.72 17.51 -3.84
CA HIS A 124 3.34 17.10 -3.60
C HIS A 124 2.81 17.76 -2.32
N THR A 125 1.56 18.22 -2.36
CA THR A 125 0.87 18.79 -1.19
C THR A 125 -0.30 17.90 -0.82
N PHE A 126 -0.28 17.38 0.41
CA PHE A 126 -1.37 16.58 0.95
C PHE A 126 -2.59 17.47 1.25
N THR A 127 -3.76 17.03 0.78
CA THR A 127 -5.06 17.65 1.09
C THR A 127 -5.79 16.82 2.15
N ASP A 128 -6.76 17.41 2.86
CA ASP A 128 -7.53 16.75 3.94
C ASP A 128 -8.53 15.68 3.45
N ARG A 129 -8.30 15.06 2.29
CA ARG A 129 -9.20 14.05 1.72
C ARG A 129 -8.57 12.67 1.67
#